data_AF-A0A957HRY4-F1
#
_entry.id   AF-A0A957HRY4-F1
#
_cell.length_a   1.000
_cell.length_b   1.000
_cell.length_c   1.000
_cell.angle_alpha   90.00
_cell.angle_beta   90.00
_cell.angle_gamma   90.00
#
_symmetry.space_group_name_H-M   'P 1'
#
loop_
_entity.id
_entity.type
_entity.pdbx_description
1 polymer ?
#
loop_
_entity_poly.entity_id
_entity_poly.type
_entity_poly.pdbx_seq_one_letter_code
_entity_poly.pdbx_strand_id
1 'polypeptide(L)' 'MPDRWMEKTAVTQRNQLRRQIDELFNDSELRSLYFDLGVGYDDLTSGGKLDKSRELIAWADRNGKMDSLFA' A
#
# COMPACT_ATOMS: atom_id res chain seq x y z
N MET A 1 -7.89 14.16 -27.92
CA MET A 1 -7.35 14.54 -26.59
C MET A 1 -7.80 13.47 -25.61
N PRO A 2 -6.96 12.52 -25.18
CA PRO A 2 -7.44 11.47 -24.28
C PRO A 2 -7.41 11.93 -22.81
N ASP A 3 -8.60 11.83 -22.22
CA ASP A 3 -8.95 11.40 -20.87
C ASP A 3 -8.32 12.01 -19.61
N ARG A 4 -8.99 13.07 -19.14
CA ARG A 4 -8.90 13.62 -17.77
C ARG A 4 -9.59 12.74 -16.70
N TRP A 5 -10.19 11.59 -17.07
CA TRP A 5 -11.03 10.77 -16.18
C TRP A 5 -10.28 9.63 -15.47
N MET A 6 -9.06 9.29 -15.87
CA MET A 6 -8.27 8.23 -15.21
C MET A 6 -7.48 8.70 -13.97
N GLU A 7 -7.30 10.01 -13.79
CA GLU A 7 -6.55 10.54 -12.63
C GLU A 7 -7.37 10.50 -11.33
N LYS A 8 -8.70 10.60 -11.43
CA LYS A 8 -9.58 10.65 -10.25
C LYS A 8 -9.82 9.29 -9.58
N THR A 9 -9.59 8.19 -10.29
CA THR A 9 -9.80 6.84 -9.77
C THR A 9 -8.61 6.36 -8.92
N ALA A 10 -7.38 6.62 -9.35
CA ALA A 10 -6.17 6.16 -8.67
C ALA A 10 -6.03 6.70 -7.23
N VAL A 11 -6.31 7.99 -7.03
CA VAL A 11 -6.25 8.61 -5.68
C VAL A 11 -7.32 8.02 -4.74
N THR A 12 -8.51 7.75 -5.27
CA THR A 12 -9.61 7.16 -4.50
C THR A 12 -9.31 5.71 -4.13
N GLN A 13 -8.76 4.93 -5.07
CA GLN A 13 -8.34 3.54 -4.86
C GLN A 13 -7.23 3.44 -3.80
N ARG A 14 -6.24 4.34 -3.85
CA ARG A 14 -5.13 4.39 -2.88
C ARG A 14 -5.63 4.60 -1.45
N ASN A 15 -6.57 5.53 -1.27
CA ASN A 15 -7.13 5.83 0.05
C ASN A 15 -8.00 4.69 0.58
N GLN A 16 -8.74 4.03 -0.30
CA GLN A 16 -9.56 2.87 0.04
C GLN A 16 -8.68 1.67 0.44
N LEU A 17 -7.65 1.37 -0.34
CA LEU A 17 -6.70 0.29 -0.05
C LEU A 17 -5.98 0.53 1.29
N ARG A 18 -5.57 1.77 1.56
CA ARG A 18 -4.98 2.14 2.86
C ARG A 18 -5.92 1.83 4.01
N ARG A 19 -7.19 2.20 3.87
CA ARG A 19 -8.20 1.93 4.90
C ARG A 19 -8.43 0.45 5.08
N GLN A 20 -8.49 -0.32 3.99
CA GLN A 20 -8.64 -1.78 4.05
C GLN A 20 -7.44 -2.45 4.72
N ILE A 21 -6.21 -2.07 4.37
CA ILE A 21 -5.01 -2.61 5.03
C ILE A 21 -5.02 -2.26 6.52
N ASP A 22 -5.41 -1.04 6.88
CA ASP A 22 -5.45 -0.66 8.30
C ASP A 22 -6.60 -1.31 9.08
N GLU A 23 -7.77 -1.51 8.48
CA GLU A 23 -8.91 -2.14 9.15
C GLU A 23 -8.80 -3.67 9.18
N LEU A 24 -8.23 -4.30 8.15
CA LEU A 24 -8.19 -5.75 7.98
C LEU A 24 -6.91 -6.39 8.50
N PHE A 25 -5.76 -5.74 8.35
CA PHE A 25 -4.48 -6.32 8.77
C PHE A 25 -4.14 -5.87 10.19
N ASN A 26 -3.65 -6.78 11.03
CA ASN A 26 -2.96 -6.44 12.26
C ASN A 26 -1.44 -6.21 12.02
N ASP A 27 -0.66 -5.81 13.03
CA ASP A 27 0.80 -5.56 12.86
C ASP A 27 1.56 -6.79 12.37
N SER A 28 1.16 -7.99 12.79
CA SER A 28 1.80 -9.24 12.37
C SER A 28 1.45 -9.59 10.92
N GLU A 29 0.20 -9.44 10.51
CA GLU A 29 -0.21 -9.65 9.11
C GLU A 29 0.44 -8.61 8.18
N LEU A 30 0.58 -7.36 8.64
CA LEU A 30 1.30 -6.34 7.88
C LEU A 30 2.79 -6.72 7.72
N ARG A 31 3.44 -7.22 8.78
CA ARG A 31 4.82 -7.75 8.69
C ARG A 31 4.93 -8.90 7.70
N SER A 32 3.97 -9.83 7.69
CA SER A 32 3.93 -10.93 6.72
C SER A 32 3.79 -10.40 5.29
N LEU A 33 2.92 -9.43 5.06
CA LEU A 33 2.74 -8.81 3.75
C LEU A 33 4.03 -8.14 3.25
N TYR A 34 4.75 -7.44 4.13
CA TYR A 34 6.08 -6.89 3.83
C TYR A 34 7.07 -7.99 3.43
N PHE A 35 7.11 -9.10 4.18
CA PHE A 35 7.97 -10.24 3.90
C PHE A 35 7.64 -10.90 2.54
N ASP A 36 6.36 -11.11 2.24
CA ASP A 36 5.89 -11.68 0.98
C ASP A 36 6.24 -10.80 -0.23
N LEU A 37 6.24 -9.48 -0.03
CA LEU A 37 6.66 -8.51 -1.05
C LEU A 37 8.19 -8.40 -1.19
N GLY A 38 8.95 -9.06 -0.31
CA GLY A 38 10.41 -9.02 -0.25
C GLY A 38 10.96 -7.70 0.29
N VAL A 39 10.16 -6.98 1.09
CA VAL A 39 10.52 -5.68 1.66
C VAL A 39 10.75 -5.83 3.15
N GLY A 40 11.90 -5.36 3.65
CA GLY A 40 12.16 -5.32 5.08
C GLY A 40 11.10 -4.47 5.78
N TYR A 41 10.42 -5.02 6.80
CA TYR A 41 9.43 -4.25 7.56
C TYR A 41 10.03 -2.95 8.10
N ASP A 42 11.31 -2.97 8.47
CA ASP A 42 12.04 -1.81 8.99
C ASP A 42 12.77 -0.97 7.92
N ASP A 43 12.77 -1.39 6.65
CA ASP A 43 13.42 -0.64 5.57
C ASP A 43 12.64 0.59 5.12
N LEU A 44 11.30 0.60 5.26
CA LEU A 44 10.49 1.67 4.67
C LEU A 44 10.31 2.91 5.57
N THR A 45 10.12 2.75 6.89
CA THR A 45 9.94 3.90 7.81
C THR A 45 10.06 3.52 9.28
N SER A 46 10.57 4.41 10.13
CA SER A 46 10.51 4.28 11.59
C SER A 46 9.19 4.86 12.10
N GLY A 47 8.10 4.09 11.98
CA GLY A 47 6.77 4.53 12.37
C GLY A 47 5.88 3.37 12.81
N GLY A 48 4.67 3.71 13.27
CA GLY A 48 3.68 2.70 13.65
C GLY A 48 3.05 2.04 12.43
N LYS A 49 2.15 1.07 12.67
CA LYS A 49 1.40 0.37 11.62
C LYS A 49 0.84 1.29 10.53
N LEU A 50 0.27 2.45 10.92
CA LEU A 50 -0.29 3.43 9.98
C LEU A 50 0.74 4.01 9.01
N ASP A 51 1.93 4.35 9.52
CA ASP A 51 3.02 4.87 8.70
C ASP A 51 3.55 3.78 7.76
N LYS A 52 3.65 2.55 8.26
CA LYS A 52 4.05 1.36 7.49
C LYS A 52 3.03 1.05 6.38
N SER A 53 1.72 1.09 6.64
CA SER A 53 0.70 0.89 5.60
C SER A 53 0.78 1.95 4.50
N ARG A 54 1.04 3.21 4.88
CA ARG A 54 1.18 4.32 3.92
C ARG A 54 2.40 4.14 3.03
N GLU A 55 3.54 3.81 3.61
CA GLU A 55 4.78 3.61 2.86
C GLU A 55 4.72 2.34 2.00
N LEU A 56 4.07 1.28 2.45
CA LEU A 56 3.88 0.07 1.64
C LEU A 56 3.14 0.37 0.35
N ILE A 57 2.04 1.12 0.45
CA ILE A 57 1.28 1.55 -0.72
C ILE A 57 2.13 2.47 -1.61
N ALA A 58 2.90 3.39 -1.02
CA ALA A 58 3.79 4.26 -1.79
C ALA A 58 4.90 3.48 -2.53
N TRP A 59 5.45 2.45 -1.89
CA TRP A 59 6.43 1.56 -2.48
C TRP A 59 5.82 0.73 -3.60
N ALA A 60 4.63 0.15 -3.38
CA ALA A 60 3.93 -0.63 -4.40
C ALA A 60 3.55 0.22 -5.63
N ASP A 61 3.15 1.49 -5.41
CA ASP A 61 2.91 2.48 -6.48
C ASP A 61 4.18 2.70 -7.32
N ARG A 62 5.31 2.99 -6.65
CA ARG A 62 6.60 3.27 -7.32
C ARG A 62 7.15 2.07 -8.08
N ASN A 63 6.89 0.86 -7.61
CA ASN A 63 7.40 -0.38 -8.20
C ASN A 63 6.41 -1.04 -9.17
N GLY A 64 5.24 -0.42 -9.41
CA GLY A 64 4.19 -1.01 -10.26
C GLY A 64 3.63 -2.32 -9.71
N LYS A 65 3.68 -2.54 -8.39
CA LYS A 65 3.17 -3.72 -7.69
C LYS A 65 1.82 -3.48 -7.01
N MET A 66 1.09 -2.43 -7.40
CA MET A 66 -0.24 -2.14 -6.89
C MET A 66 -1.18 -3.34 -7.04
N ASP A 67 -1.12 -4.06 -8.16
CA ASP A 67 -1.95 -5.25 -8.41
C ASP A 67 -1.75 -6.36 -7.37
N SER A 68 -0.56 -6.49 -6.79
CA SER A 68 -0.28 -7.48 -5.74
C SER A 68 -0.96 -7.17 -4.42
N LEU A 69 -1.48 -5.95 -4.23
CA LEU A 69 -2.22 -5.53 -3.03
C LEU A 69 -3.74 -5.65 -3.20
N PHE A 70 -4.25 -5.91 -4.42
CA PHE A 70 -5.68 -6.04 -4.72
C PHE A 70 -6.17 -7.50 -4.79
N ALA A 71 -5.31 -8.48 -4.52
CA ALA A 71 -5.61 -9.91 -4.61
C ALA A 71 -6.49 -10.41 -3.45
#